data_AF-A0A846HF86-F1
#
_entry.id   AF-A0A846HF86-F1
#
_cell.length_a   1.000
_cell.length_b   1.000
_cell.length_c   1.000
_cell.angle_alpha   90.00
_cell.angle_beta   90.00
_cell.angle_gamma   90.00
#
_symmetry.space_group_name_H-M   'P 1'
#
loop_
_entity.id
_entity.type
_entity.pdbx_description
1 polymer ?
#
loop_
_entity_poly.entity_id
_entity_poly.type
_entity_poly.pdbx_seq_one_letter_code
_entity_poly.pdbx_strand_id
1 'polypeptide(L)'
;MQAYKLKAKIDDAGNLVITEPVKMPPGDVEVIVLQTVESASSTNPETETQQEKPKRKSKVKSLRELLENAPPVPPDFDPEQARWEGLKEKYDL
;
A
#
# COMPACT_ATOMS: atom_id res chain seq x y z
N MET A 1 -4.96 1.09 -25.03
CA MET A 1 -3.63 1.41 -24.45
C MET A 1 -3.04 0.12 -23.91
N GLN A 2 -1.75 -0.13 -24.16
CA GLN A 2 -1.04 -1.32 -23.67
C GLN A 2 0.05 -0.86 -22.70
N ALA A 3 0.17 -1.52 -21.55
CA ALA A 3 1.18 -1.23 -20.55
C ALA A 3 2.15 -2.40 -20.42
N TYR A 4 3.42 -2.08 -20.17
CA TYR A 4 4.49 -3.07 -19.97
C TYR A 4 5.06 -2.91 -18.56
N LYS A 5 5.19 -4.02 -17.84
CA LYS A 5 5.93 -4.06 -16.57
C LYS A 5 7.38 -4.42 -16.88
N LEU A 6 8.27 -3.44 -16.71
CA LEU A 6 9.70 -3.59 -16.99
C LEU A 6 10.49 -3.37 -15.70
N LYS A 7 11.65 -4.02 -15.60
CA LYS A 7 12.62 -3.69 -14.55
C LYS A 7 13.36 -2.42 -14.90
N ALA A 8 13.28 -1.45 -14.01
CA ALA A 8 13.98 -0.19 -14.11
C ALA A 8 14.54 0.19 -12.73
N LYS A 9 15.60 1.00 -12.73
CA LYS A 9 16.21 1.54 -11.52
C LYS A 9 16.41 3.05 -11.67
N ILE A 10 16.54 3.72 -10.53
CA ILE A 10 17.05 5.09 -10.49
C ILE A 10 18.57 5.01 -10.35
N ASP A 11 19.32 5.69 -11.22
CA ASP A 11 20.79 5.78 -11.11
C ASP A 11 21.22 6.83 -10.07
N ASP A 12 22.53 6.91 -9.80
CA ASP A 12 23.09 7.85 -8.80
C ASP A 12 22.88 9.33 -9.18
N ALA A 13 22.55 9.61 -10.43
CA ALA A 13 22.23 10.96 -10.92
C ALA A 13 20.71 11.26 -10.88
N GLY A 14 19.89 10.30 -10.47
CA GLY A 14 18.43 10.44 -10.37
C GLY A 14 17.66 10.11 -11.66
N ASN A 15 18.30 9.48 -12.65
CA ASN A 15 17.65 9.14 -13.92
C ASN A 15 17.00 7.76 -13.86
N LEU A 16 15.84 7.61 -14.51
CA LEU A 16 15.20 6.31 -14.72
C LEU A 16 15.92 5.54 -15.84
N VAL A 17 16.48 4.40 -15.48
CA VAL A 17 17.18 3.50 -16.40
C VAL A 17 16.44 2.17 -16.49
N ILE A 18 15.94 1.84 -17.68
CA ILE A 18 15.33 0.53 -17.97
C ILE A 18 16.47 -0.45 -18.24
N THR A 19 16.54 -1.54 -17.47
CA THR A 19 17.66 -2.50 -17.55
C THR A 19 17.46 -3.60 -18.58
N GLU A 20 16.27 -3.67 -19.19
CA GLU A 20 15.87 -4.73 -20.12
C GLU A 20 15.45 -4.15 -21.48
N PRO A 21 15.73 -4.84 -22.60
CA PRO A 21 15.35 -4.36 -23.92
C PRO A 21 13.83 -4.42 -24.11
N VAL A 22 13.26 -3.33 -24.62
CA VAL A 22 11.82 -3.22 -24.85
C VAL A 22 11.49 -3.53 -26.31
N LYS A 23 10.64 -4.53 -26.54
CA LYS A 23 10.19 -4.93 -27.89
C LYS A 23 8.89 -4.21 -28.23
N MET A 24 8.99 -2.97 -28.70
CA MET A 24 7.86 -2.16 -29.15
C MET A 24 8.18 -1.54 -30.52
N PRO A 25 7.18 -1.27 -31.36
CA PRO A 25 7.39 -0.47 -32.57
C PRO A 25 7.87 0.94 -32.19
N PRO A 26 8.63 1.64 -33.06
CA PRO A 26 9.02 3.02 -32.83
C PRO A 26 7.79 3.94 -32.70
N GLY A 27 7.81 4.84 -31.72
CA GLY A 27 6.74 5.79 -31.47
C GLY A 27 6.88 6.45 -30.11
N ASP A 28 6.00 7.42 -29.83
CA ASP A 28 5.94 8.10 -28.54
C ASP A 28 5.35 7.17 -27.47
N VAL A 29 5.91 7.25 -26.27
CA VAL A 29 5.49 6.43 -25.12
C VAL A 29 5.37 7.30 -23.87
N GLU A 30 4.41 6.96 -23.02
CA GLU A 30 4.26 7.56 -21.70
C GLU A 30 4.87 6.63 -20.64
N VAL A 31 5.50 7.22 -19.62
CA VAL A 31 6.13 6.49 -18.52
C VAL A 31 5.38 6.78 -17.23
N ILE A 32 4.91 5.72 -16.56
CA ILE A 32 4.27 5.80 -15.24
C ILE A 32 5.22 5.18 -14.21
N VAL A 33 5.67 5.96 -13.23
CA VAL A 33 6.58 5.50 -12.18
C VAL A 33 5.77 5.17 -10.93
N LEU A 34 5.74 3.89 -10.57
CA LEU A 34 5.18 3.42 -9.30
C LEU A 34 6.32 3.14 -8.33
N GLN A 35 6.42 3.97 -7.28
CA GLN A 35 7.37 3.71 -6.20
C GLN A 35 6.75 2.68 -5.26
N THR A 36 7.26 1.45 -5.28
CA THR A 36 7.03 0.52 -4.18
C THR A 36 7.89 1.00 -3.03
N VAL A 37 7.28 1.63 -2.03
CA VAL A 37 7.91 1.74 -0.71
C VAL A 37 8.03 0.31 -0.20
N GLU A 38 9.17 -0.33 -0.45
CA GLU A 38 9.61 -1.38 0.45
C GLU A 38 9.63 -0.71 1.81
N SER A 39 8.82 -1.24 2.72
CA SER A 39 8.78 -0.80 4.10
C SER A 39 10.17 -1.07 4.68
N ALA A 40 11.09 -0.15 4.45
CA ALA A 40 12.33 -0.06 5.17
C ALA A 40 11.90 0.25 6.60
N SER A 41 11.71 -0.81 7.37
CA SER A 41 11.86 -0.79 8.81
C SER A 41 13.21 -0.13 9.05
N SER A 42 13.16 1.18 9.25
CA SER A 42 14.26 1.94 9.80
C SER A 42 14.43 1.38 11.21
N THR A 43 15.35 0.43 11.34
CA THR A 43 15.80 -0.08 12.62
C THR A 43 16.59 1.04 13.30
N ASN A 44 15.87 2.02 13.84
CA ASN A 44 16.31 2.69 15.04
C ASN A 44 16.11 1.66 16.17
N PRO A 45 17.16 1.24 16.90
CA PRO A 45 16.96 0.52 18.15
C PRO A 45 16.56 1.56 19.20
N GLU A 46 15.34 2.08 19.09
CA GLU A 46 14.75 2.91 20.12
C GLU A 46 13.57 2.14 20.68
N THR A 47 13.90 1.35 21.71
CA THR A 47 13.04 0.97 22.82
C THR A 47 11.71 0.33 22.42
N GLU A 48 11.64 -0.99 22.66
CA GLU A 48 10.39 -1.70 22.91
C GLU A 48 9.54 -0.90 23.91
N THR A 49 8.67 -0.03 23.40
CA THR A 49 7.53 0.45 24.12
C THR A 49 6.36 -0.16 23.38
N GLN A 50 5.87 -1.26 23.94
CA GLN A 50 4.56 -1.81 23.62
C GLN A 50 3.60 -0.64 23.44
N GLN A 51 3.26 -0.36 22.18
CA GLN A 51 2.45 0.79 21.84
C GLN A 51 1.04 0.47 22.35
N GLU A 52 0.73 0.97 23.54
CA GLU A 52 -0.62 0.94 24.08
C GLU A 52 -1.53 1.62 23.05
N LYS A 53 -2.42 0.80 22.49
CA LYS A 53 -3.17 1.06 21.26
C LYS A 53 -3.87 2.43 21.32
N PRO A 54 -3.92 3.20 20.22
CA PRO A 54 -4.74 4.40 20.18
C PRO A 54 -6.21 4.02 20.39
N LYS A 55 -6.75 4.31 21.58
CA LYS A 55 -8.20 4.27 21.83
C LYS A 55 -8.87 5.12 20.76
N ARG A 56 -9.65 4.49 19.87
CA ARG A 56 -10.36 5.17 18.78
C ARG A 56 -11.42 6.09 19.40
N LYS A 57 -11.07 7.34 19.67
CA LYS A 57 -11.98 8.32 20.28
C LYS A 57 -12.98 8.78 19.22
N SER A 58 -14.23 8.33 19.30
CA SER A 58 -15.32 8.90 18.51
C SER A 58 -15.83 10.20 19.13
N LYS A 59 -16.16 11.17 18.28
CA LYS A 59 -16.89 12.38 18.70
C LYS A 59 -18.38 12.10 18.95
N VAL A 60 -18.89 11.00 18.38
CA VAL A 60 -20.27 10.54 18.49
C VAL A 60 -20.43 9.70 19.76
N LYS A 61 -21.28 10.14 20.68
CA LYS A 61 -21.49 9.52 22.01
C LYS A 61 -21.97 8.07 21.91
N SER A 62 -22.87 7.76 20.99
CA SER A 62 -23.42 6.41 20.81
C SER A 62 -22.42 5.37 20.29
N LEU A 63 -21.40 5.83 19.55
CA LEU A 63 -20.37 4.93 18.99
C LEU A 63 -19.16 4.78 19.91
N ARG A 64 -19.11 5.54 21.00
CA ARG A 64 -17.93 5.63 21.85
C ARG A 64 -17.64 4.32 22.57
N GLU A 65 -18.65 3.74 23.21
CA GLU A 65 -18.54 2.45 23.89
C GLU A 65 -18.23 1.31 22.90
N LEU A 66 -18.82 1.35 21.70
CA LEU A 66 -18.58 0.36 20.65
C LEU A 66 -17.13 0.41 20.14
N LEU A 67 -16.58 1.60 19.92
CA LEU A 67 -15.22 1.80 19.40
C LEU A 67 -14.14 1.59 20.48
N GLU A 68 -14.46 1.86 21.75
CA GLU A 68 -13.56 1.62 22.88
C GLU A 68 -13.44 0.12 23.22
N ASN A 69 -14.50 -0.68 22.98
CA ASN A 69 -14.51 -2.13 23.23
C ASN A 69 -14.28 -2.99 21.97
N ALA A 70 -14.10 -2.38 20.80
CA ALA A 70 -13.89 -3.13 19.57
C ALA A 70 -12.61 -3.98 19.63
N PRO A 71 -12.64 -5.24 19.15
CA PRO A 71 -11.45 -6.07 19.09
C PRO A 71 -10.39 -5.41 18.18
N PRO A 72 -9.10 -5.61 18.48
CA PRO A 72 -8.05 -5.11 17.62
C PRO A 72 -8.18 -5.70 16.21
N VAL A 73 -7.82 -4.90 15.20
CA VAL A 73 -7.74 -5.40 13.83
C VAL A 73 -6.67 -6.49 13.80
N PRO A 74 -6.94 -7.67 13.20
CA PRO A 74 -5.96 -8.72 13.06
C PRO A 74 -4.70 -8.22 12.33
N PRO A 75 -3.49 -8.69 12.69
CA PRO A 75 -2.25 -8.27 12.05
C PRO A 75 -2.19 -8.63 10.56
N ASP A 76 -2.95 -9.65 10.13
CA ASP A 76 -3.04 -10.12 8.75
C ASP A 76 -4.18 -9.45 7.95
N PHE A 77 -4.82 -8.41 8.49
CA PHE A 77 -5.92 -7.74 7.81
C PHE A 77 -5.41 -6.86 6.66
N ASP A 78 -5.67 -7.28 5.42
CA ASP A 78 -5.45 -6.47 4.22
C ASP A 78 -6.71 -5.64 3.87
N PRO A 79 -6.67 -4.30 4.02
CA PRO A 79 -7.80 -3.43 3.71
C PRO A 79 -8.16 -3.40 2.22
N GLU A 80 -7.21 -3.66 1.32
CA GLU A 80 -7.50 -3.70 -0.11
C GLU A 80 -8.23 -4.99 -0.45
N GLN A 81 -7.74 -6.15 0.03
CA GLN A 81 -8.40 -7.44 -0.15
C GLN A 81 -9.84 -7.42 0.38
N ALA A 82 -10.06 -6.90 1.60
CA ALA A 82 -11.40 -6.84 2.18
C ALA A 82 -12.38 -5.97 1.37
N ARG A 83 -11.89 -4.88 0.74
CA ARG A 83 -12.70 -4.05 -0.15
C ARG A 83 -13.05 -4.80 -1.43
N TRP A 84 -12.09 -5.53 -2.00
CA TRP A 84 -12.32 -6.34 -3.20
C TRP A 84 -13.29 -7.49 -2.95
N GLU A 85 -13.19 -8.19 -1.81
CA GLU A 85 -14.13 -9.24 -1.43
C GLU A 85 -15.56 -8.72 -1.27
N GLY A 86 -15.75 -7.57 -0.62
CA GLY A 86 -17.07 -6.95 -0.49
C GLY A 86 -17.66 -6.47 -1.82
N LEU A 87 -16.81 -6.02 -2.76
CA LEU A 87 -17.24 -5.71 -4.11
C LEU A 87 -17.60 -6.97 -4.90
N LYS A 88 -16.84 -8.05 -4.71
CA LYS A 88 -17.10 -9.34 -5.35
C LYS A 88 -18.44 -9.92 -4.93
N GLU A 89 -18.72 -9.92 -3.63
CA GLU A 89 -20.00 -10.37 -3.07
C GLU A 89 -21.18 -9.49 -3.53
N LYS A 90 -20.97 -8.17 -3.65
CA LYS A 90 -22.03 -7.25 -4.06
C LYS A 90 -22.37 -7.32 -5.56
N TYR A 91 -21.38 -7.57 -6.40
CA TYR A 91 -21.50 -7.48 -7.85
C TYR A 91 -21.41 -8.84 -8.56
N ASP A 92 -21.42 -9.96 -7.83
CA ASP A 92 -21.26 -11.33 -8.34
C ASP A 92 -20.11 -11.45 -9.36
N LEU A 93 -18.96 -10.87 -9.02
CA LEU A 93 -17.75 -10.87 -9.86
C LEU A 93 -16.96 -12.19 -9.81
#